data_AF-A0A4Q4V662-F1
#
_entry.id   AF-A0A4Q4V662-F1
#
_cell.length_a   1.000
_cell.length_b   1.000
_cell.length_c   1.000
_cell.angle_alpha   90.00
_cell.angle_beta   90.00
_cell.angle_gamma   90.00
#
_symmetry.space_group_name_H-M   'P 1'
#
loop_
_entity.id
_entity.type
_entity.pdbx_description
1 polymer ?
#
loop_
_entity_poly.entity_id
_entity_poly.type
_entity_poly.pdbx_seq_one_letter_code
_entity_poly.pdbx_strand_id
1 'polypeptide(L)'
;MLLSSAQCRFIVVIDTYDRIGPQARLKKGQVTAQGARDFVAYKSNAKKLILSEVCQRDETCNLGQSQGQAEYGYRPTEVYAVDFLTNYTGDKHVTFVEPSRRLGFGLAVRTALRLTETPYVWIQQHDWALDCDIPLGPILDIMETSLSDQIAPVKYVCFPSVRMLSYATSAHVMGFPTLRELTASLKGDFVSASHPNVKVPLTPLFFWHDKPHVASTAHYLSCVFPTPLALPRGAFIEDTVGQRARNQMKQGVFAKWACWLYYPKEGTKQCLRHLQGRTWRGAEGELAQREAWKKLNARRAADRRD
;
A
#
# COMPACT_ATOMS: atom_id res chain seq x y z
N MET A 1 -1.95 -0.82 -22.45
CA MET A 1 -2.00 0.61 -22.80
C MET A 1 -1.86 1.37 -21.50
N LEU A 2 -0.62 1.73 -21.14
CA LEU A 2 -0.36 2.56 -19.97
C LEU A 2 -1.01 3.92 -20.23
N LEU A 3 -2.00 4.31 -19.42
CA LEU A 3 -2.29 5.74 -19.22
C LEU A 3 -0.92 6.41 -19.06
N SER A 4 -0.63 7.40 -19.91
CA SER A 4 0.71 8.01 -19.97
C SER A 4 1.18 8.28 -18.54
N SER A 5 2.27 7.62 -18.13
CA SER A 5 2.91 7.84 -16.83
C SER A 5 3.27 9.31 -16.59
N ALA A 6 3.22 10.14 -17.63
CA ALA A 6 3.47 11.57 -17.68
C ALA A 6 2.63 12.47 -16.74
N GLN A 7 1.63 11.98 -15.99
CA GLN A 7 0.85 12.79 -15.04
C GLN A 7 0.98 12.37 -13.56
N CYS A 8 1.59 11.23 -13.24
CA CYS A 8 1.67 10.75 -11.86
C CYS A 8 2.99 11.16 -11.21
N ARG A 9 2.95 11.79 -10.04
CA ARG A 9 4.16 12.05 -9.25
C ARG A 9 4.52 10.84 -8.40
N PHE A 10 5.81 10.50 -8.35
CA PHE A 10 6.34 9.37 -7.60
C PHE A 10 7.15 9.87 -6.40
N ILE A 11 6.69 9.53 -5.20
CA ILE A 11 7.45 9.73 -3.96
C ILE A 11 7.90 8.35 -3.46
N VAL A 12 9.20 8.10 -3.50
CA VAL A 12 9.79 6.82 -3.12
C VAL A 12 10.55 6.99 -1.81
N VAL A 13 10.00 6.44 -0.72
CA VAL A 13 10.67 6.46 0.58
C VAL A 13 11.57 5.24 0.71
N ILE A 14 12.88 5.46 0.73
CA ILE A 14 13.88 4.43 0.98
C ILE A 14 14.21 4.49 2.48
N ASP A 15 13.37 3.84 3.29
CA ASP A 15 13.57 3.75 4.73
C ASP A 15 14.81 2.92 5.08
N THR A 16 15.34 3.12 6.28
CA THR A 16 16.60 2.51 6.74
C THR A 16 16.38 1.48 7.85
N TYR A 17 17.46 0.99 8.47
CA TYR A 17 17.44 0.07 9.61
C TYR A 17 17.82 0.79 10.93
N ASP A 18 17.49 0.18 12.07
CA ASP A 18 17.78 0.71 13.40
C ASP A 18 19.19 0.34 13.88
N ARG A 19 19.64 -0.90 13.62
CA ARG A 19 20.93 -1.39 14.11
C ARG A 19 21.47 -2.59 13.32
N ILE A 20 22.77 -2.82 13.47
CA ILE A 20 23.47 -4.01 12.96
C ILE A 20 23.58 -5.03 14.09
N GLY A 21 23.27 -6.29 13.82
CA GLY A 21 23.37 -7.38 14.79
C GLY A 21 23.77 -8.72 14.13
N PRO A 22 23.92 -9.78 14.94
CA PRO A 22 24.42 -11.08 14.45
C PRO A 22 23.42 -11.81 13.54
N GLN A 23 22.13 -11.52 13.67
CA GLN A 23 21.06 -12.13 12.89
C GLN A 23 20.10 -11.06 12.37
N ALA A 24 19.55 -11.28 11.18
CA ALA A 24 18.55 -10.39 10.59
C ALA A 24 17.22 -10.47 11.34
N ARG A 25 16.72 -9.34 11.83
CA ARG A 25 15.36 -9.18 12.38
C ARG A 25 14.72 -7.96 11.75
N LEU A 26 14.42 -8.05 10.46
CA LEU A 26 13.99 -6.91 9.63
C LEU A 26 12.78 -6.16 10.19
N LYS A 27 11.77 -6.88 10.72
CA LYS A 27 10.60 -6.27 11.37
C LYS A 27 10.96 -5.41 12.59
N LYS A 28 12.06 -5.74 13.27
CA LYS A 28 12.59 -5.01 14.43
C LYS A 28 13.71 -4.04 14.06
N GLY A 29 13.90 -3.76 12.77
CA GLY A 29 14.93 -2.84 12.28
C GLY A 29 16.36 -3.34 12.42
N GLN A 30 16.59 -4.64 12.60
CA GLN A 30 17.94 -5.18 12.74
C GLN A 30 18.38 -5.89 11.45
N VAL A 31 19.53 -5.49 10.91
CA VAL A 31 20.20 -6.13 9.77
C VAL A 31 21.51 -6.79 10.21
N THR A 32 22.07 -7.67 9.38
CA THR A 32 23.45 -8.16 9.58
C THR A 32 24.47 -7.18 9.00
N ALA A 33 25.76 -7.36 9.31
CA ALA A 33 26.82 -6.55 8.71
C ALA A 33 26.84 -6.66 7.17
N GLN A 34 26.56 -7.85 6.63
CA GLN A 34 26.38 -8.03 5.20
C GLN A 34 25.15 -7.29 4.68
N GLY A 35 24.00 -7.41 5.35
CA GLY A 35 22.79 -6.70 4.96
C GLY A 35 22.94 -5.17 4.98
N ALA A 36 23.74 -4.63 5.90
CA ALA A 36 24.08 -3.21 5.93
C ALA A 36 24.89 -2.77 4.70
N ARG A 37 25.84 -3.61 4.23
CA ARG A 37 26.60 -3.37 2.99
C ARG A 37 25.70 -3.48 1.76
N ASP A 38 24.89 -4.53 1.68
CA ASP A 38 23.97 -4.78 0.57
C ASP A 38 22.92 -3.66 0.45
N PHE A 39 22.52 -3.07 1.57
CA PHE A 39 21.55 -1.98 1.58
C PHE A 39 22.03 -0.73 0.83
N VAL A 40 23.34 -0.44 0.85
CA VAL A 40 23.93 0.68 0.09
C VAL A 40 23.77 0.45 -1.42
N ALA A 41 24.08 -0.77 -1.88
CA ALA A 41 23.90 -1.16 -3.27
C ALA A 41 22.41 -1.19 -3.65
N TYR A 42 21.55 -1.74 -2.80
CA TYR A 42 20.10 -1.76 -2.98
C TYR A 42 19.53 -0.36 -3.20
N LYS A 43 19.88 0.60 -2.34
CA LYS A 43 19.44 2.00 -2.45
C LYS A 43 19.83 2.60 -3.81
N SER A 44 21.07 2.41 -4.24
CA SER A 44 21.55 2.90 -5.53
C SER A 44 20.79 2.27 -6.70
N ASN A 45 20.65 0.94 -6.69
CA ASN A 45 19.97 0.17 -7.73
C ASN A 45 18.47 0.51 -7.81
N ALA A 46 17.80 0.67 -6.67
CA ALA A 46 16.40 1.05 -6.61
C ALA A 46 16.16 2.44 -7.22
N LYS A 47 17.02 3.42 -6.90
CA LYS A 47 16.92 4.76 -7.49
C LYS A 47 17.11 4.73 -9.01
N LYS A 48 18.14 4.02 -9.49
CA LYS A 48 18.40 3.86 -10.94
C LYS A 48 17.22 3.22 -11.66
N LEU A 49 16.70 2.11 -11.12
CA LEU A 49 15.55 1.42 -11.68
C LEU A 49 14.31 2.33 -11.78
N ILE A 50 14.00 3.09 -10.73
CA ILE A 50 12.83 3.97 -10.76
C ILE A 50 13.02 5.09 -11.80
N LEU A 51 14.22 5.68 -11.90
CA LEU A 51 14.49 6.70 -12.91
C LEU A 51 14.42 6.15 -14.33
N SER A 52 14.92 4.93 -14.57
CA SER A 52 14.87 4.31 -15.90
C SER A 52 13.42 4.00 -16.30
N GLU A 53 12.61 3.46 -15.38
CA GLU A 53 11.23 3.08 -15.66
C GLU A 53 10.28 4.29 -15.78
N VAL A 54 10.44 5.31 -14.91
CA VAL A 54 9.50 6.44 -14.81
C VAL A 54 9.92 7.61 -15.67
N CYS A 55 11.21 7.92 -15.71
CA CYS A 55 11.73 9.09 -16.43
C CYS A 55 12.40 8.73 -17.76
N GLN A 56 12.57 7.43 -18.07
CA GLN A 56 13.38 6.98 -19.22
C GLN A 56 14.79 7.57 -19.18
N ARG A 57 15.35 7.72 -17.96
CA ARG A 57 16.69 8.27 -17.72
C ARG A 57 17.50 7.28 -16.88
N ASP A 58 18.72 6.98 -17.32
CA ASP A 58 19.63 6.07 -16.60
C ASP A 58 20.49 6.77 -15.54
N GLU A 59 20.49 8.11 -15.49
CA GLU A 59 21.46 8.86 -14.69
C GLU A 59 20.85 9.58 -13.48
N THR A 60 21.41 9.30 -12.30
CA THR A 60 21.12 10.00 -11.04
C THR A 60 21.85 11.35 -10.91
N CYS A 61 22.74 11.70 -11.84
CA CYS A 61 23.71 12.79 -11.67
C CYS A 61 23.11 14.20 -11.69
N ASN A 62 21.85 14.37 -12.09
CA ASN A 62 21.18 15.66 -12.22
C ASN A 62 19.98 15.85 -11.27
N LEU A 63 19.98 15.17 -10.12
CA LEU A 63 18.91 15.32 -9.13
C LEU A 63 19.16 16.56 -8.25
N GLY A 64 18.12 17.37 -8.08
CA GLY A 64 18.11 18.41 -7.04
C GLY A 64 18.06 17.78 -5.66
N GLN A 65 18.56 18.49 -4.65
CA GLN A 65 18.60 18.02 -3.27
C GLN A 65 17.93 19.02 -2.33
N SER A 66 17.19 18.50 -1.35
CA SER A 66 16.70 19.27 -0.21
C SER A 66 16.70 18.44 1.07
N GLN A 67 16.36 19.08 2.19
CA GLN A 67 16.26 18.47 3.51
C GLN A 67 14.89 18.77 4.11
N GLY A 68 14.44 17.91 5.01
CA GLY A 68 13.22 18.10 5.77
C GLY A 68 13.18 17.24 7.02
N GLN A 69 12.08 17.32 7.76
CA GLN A 69 11.90 16.60 9.01
C GLN A 69 10.65 15.73 8.96
N ALA A 70 10.81 14.45 9.26
CA ALA A 70 9.73 13.49 9.42
C ALA A 70 9.35 13.36 10.89
N GLU A 71 8.06 13.39 11.19
CA GLU A 71 7.55 13.10 12.53
C GLU A 71 7.93 11.65 12.93
N TYR A 72 8.57 11.46 14.09
CA TYR A 72 9.20 10.19 14.50
C TYR A 72 8.40 9.37 15.53
N GLY A 73 7.16 9.78 15.83
CA GLY A 73 6.32 9.16 16.85
C GLY A 73 6.83 9.48 18.27
N TYR A 74 6.09 9.01 19.30
CA TYR A 74 6.40 9.35 20.70
C TYR A 74 7.37 8.35 21.34
N ARG A 75 8.47 8.89 21.88
CA ARG A 75 9.18 8.36 23.05
C ARG A 75 9.38 9.52 24.03
N PRO A 76 9.16 9.34 25.34
CA PRO A 76 9.28 10.41 26.34
C PRO A 76 10.65 11.13 26.37
N THR A 77 11.68 10.55 25.76
CA THR A 77 13.09 10.97 25.89
C THR A 77 13.80 11.28 24.57
N GLU A 78 13.11 11.23 23.43
CA GLU A 78 13.73 11.45 22.11
C GLU A 78 13.06 12.58 21.32
N VAL A 79 13.85 13.25 20.48
CA VAL A 79 13.41 14.26 19.52
C VAL A 79 12.26 13.71 18.67
N TYR A 80 11.16 14.48 18.57
CA TYR A 80 9.93 14.12 17.84
C TYR A 80 10.07 14.05 16.32
N ALA A 81 11.26 14.36 15.81
CA ALA A 81 11.53 14.53 14.40
C ALA A 81 12.81 13.79 14.01
N VAL A 82 12.85 13.34 12.77
CA VAL A 82 14.01 12.72 12.13
C VAL A 82 14.26 13.42 10.82
N ASP A 83 15.49 13.90 10.65
CA ASP A 83 15.89 14.55 9.41
C ASP A 83 15.86 13.52 8.27
N PHE A 84 15.40 13.96 7.11
CA PHE A 84 15.50 13.21 5.87
C PHE A 84 16.12 14.05 4.78
N LEU A 85 16.76 13.36 3.83
CA LEU A 85 17.25 13.94 2.59
C LEU A 85 16.27 13.61 1.46
N THR A 86 16.01 14.59 0.62
CA THR A 86 15.22 14.44 -0.60
C THR A 86 16.10 14.63 -1.81
N ASN A 87 16.03 13.69 -2.76
CA ASN A 87 16.63 13.85 -4.10
C ASN A 87 15.50 13.79 -5.13
N TYR A 88 15.41 14.76 -6.02
CA TYR A 88 14.27 14.87 -6.94
C TYR A 88 14.69 15.27 -8.35
N THR A 89 13.91 14.86 -9.34
CA THR A 89 14.04 15.34 -10.72
C THR A 89 13.63 16.81 -10.80
N GLY A 90 14.16 17.59 -11.73
CA GLY A 90 13.89 19.05 -11.79
C GLY A 90 12.40 19.43 -11.85
N ASP A 91 11.57 18.57 -12.44
CA ASP A 91 10.10 18.68 -12.52
C ASP A 91 9.35 18.10 -11.30
N LYS A 92 10.09 17.53 -10.33
CA LYS A 92 9.59 16.74 -9.20
C LYS A 92 8.65 15.61 -9.61
N HIS A 93 8.83 15.06 -10.81
CA HIS A 93 8.12 13.86 -11.24
C HIS A 93 8.51 12.66 -10.37
N VAL A 94 9.79 12.54 -10.01
CA VAL A 94 10.29 11.56 -9.04
C VAL A 94 10.98 12.28 -7.87
N THR A 95 10.62 11.90 -6.65
CA THR A 95 11.25 12.36 -5.40
C THR A 95 11.60 11.16 -4.53
N PHE A 96 12.89 10.97 -4.25
CA PHE A 96 13.39 9.99 -3.29
C PHE A 96 13.51 10.62 -1.91
N VAL A 97 12.96 9.98 -0.88
CA VAL A 97 13.03 10.42 0.52
C VAL A 97 13.84 9.41 1.32
N GLU A 98 14.85 9.88 2.04
CA GLU A 98 15.81 9.04 2.74
C GLU A 98 15.99 9.52 4.18
N PRO A 99 15.26 8.93 5.14
CA PRO A 99 15.36 9.33 6.53
C PRO A 99 16.68 8.87 7.16
N SER A 100 17.23 9.70 8.04
CA SER A 100 18.46 9.41 8.78
C SER A 100 18.28 8.29 9.81
N ARG A 101 17.05 8.01 10.24
CA ARG A 101 16.69 6.93 11.16
C ARG A 101 15.46 6.18 10.66
N ARG A 102 15.36 4.89 11.01
CA ARG A 102 14.26 4.03 10.57
C ARG A 102 12.90 4.53 11.07
N LEU A 103 12.02 4.85 10.13
CA LEU A 103 10.64 5.29 10.36
C LEU A 103 9.70 4.09 10.57
N GLY A 104 9.85 3.05 9.76
CA GLY A 104 8.87 2.01 9.55
C GLY A 104 7.78 2.42 8.55
N PHE A 105 7.04 1.43 8.03
CA PHE A 105 6.10 1.62 6.91
C PHE A 105 5.09 2.76 7.13
N GLY A 106 4.37 2.76 8.25
CA GLY A 106 3.31 3.75 8.45
C GLY A 106 3.83 5.19 8.57
N LEU A 107 4.97 5.41 9.22
CA LEU A 107 5.57 6.74 9.33
C LEU A 107 6.24 7.19 8.01
N ALA A 108 6.76 6.24 7.22
CA ALA A 108 7.21 6.50 5.86
C ALA A 108 6.05 6.97 4.97
N VAL A 109 4.89 6.29 5.04
CA VAL A 109 3.67 6.72 4.34
C VAL A 109 3.24 8.11 4.79
N ARG A 110 3.21 8.40 6.10
CA ARG A 110 2.91 9.76 6.60
C ARG A 110 3.83 10.81 6.00
N THR A 111 5.14 10.54 5.98
CA THR A 111 6.14 11.46 5.43
C THR A 111 5.87 11.74 3.96
N ALA A 112 5.61 10.69 3.16
CA ALA A 112 5.26 10.85 1.75
C ALA A 112 3.96 11.65 1.55
N LEU A 113 2.90 11.34 2.32
CA LEU A 113 1.63 12.06 2.25
C LEU A 113 1.76 13.55 2.56
N ARG A 114 2.68 13.95 3.45
CA ARG A 114 2.95 15.36 3.77
C ARG A 114 3.70 16.10 2.65
N LEU A 115 4.39 15.36 1.78
CA LEU A 115 5.06 15.90 0.60
C LEU A 115 4.16 15.89 -0.65
N THR A 116 3.05 15.16 -0.61
CA THR A 116 2.11 15.06 -1.72
C THR A 116 1.35 16.37 -1.94
N GLU A 117 1.26 16.79 -3.20
CA GLU A 117 0.49 17.96 -3.65
C GLU A 117 -0.82 17.58 -4.38
N THR A 118 -1.02 16.29 -4.67
CA THR A 118 -2.20 15.79 -5.41
C THR A 118 -3.36 15.43 -4.48
N PRO A 119 -4.62 15.58 -4.94
CA PRO A 119 -5.81 15.28 -4.13
C PRO A 119 -5.98 13.78 -3.83
N TYR A 120 -5.40 12.93 -4.69
CA TYR A 120 -5.42 11.48 -4.54
C TYR A 120 -4.01 10.91 -4.54
N VAL A 121 -3.86 9.77 -3.87
CA VAL A 121 -2.61 9.01 -3.77
C VAL A 121 -2.85 7.54 -4.04
N TRP A 122 -1.87 6.92 -4.70
CA TRP A 122 -1.70 5.48 -4.74
C TRP A 122 -0.59 5.09 -3.76
N ILE A 123 -0.90 4.29 -2.74
CA ILE A 123 0.12 3.75 -1.84
C ILE A 123 0.58 2.40 -2.39
N GLN A 124 1.87 2.28 -2.70
CA GLN A 124 2.47 1.04 -3.22
C GLN A 124 3.50 0.49 -2.22
N GLN A 125 3.26 -0.73 -1.73
CA GLN A 125 4.28 -1.51 -1.03
C GLN A 125 5.16 -2.24 -2.05
N HIS A 126 6.48 -2.27 -1.83
CA HIS A 126 7.45 -2.84 -2.78
C HIS A 126 7.31 -4.35 -2.97
N ASP A 127 6.69 -5.07 -2.02
CA ASP A 127 6.52 -6.52 -2.03
C ASP A 127 5.13 -6.96 -2.52
N TRP A 128 4.39 -6.07 -3.17
CA TRP A 128 3.12 -6.39 -3.83
C TRP A 128 3.17 -6.08 -5.32
N ALA A 129 2.74 -7.04 -6.14
CA ALA A 129 2.54 -6.85 -7.57
C ALA A 129 1.05 -6.75 -7.91
N LEU A 130 0.76 -5.98 -8.96
CA LEU A 130 -0.53 -6.01 -9.64
C LEU A 130 -0.63 -7.28 -10.48
N ASP A 131 -1.73 -8.01 -10.29
CA ASP A 131 -2.05 -9.26 -10.98
C ASP A 131 -3.18 -9.05 -12.00
N CYS A 132 -3.68 -7.82 -12.10
CA CYS A 132 -4.77 -7.42 -12.97
C CYS A 132 -4.63 -5.93 -13.32
N ASP A 133 -5.16 -5.53 -14.48
CA ASP A 133 -5.34 -4.12 -14.81
C ASP A 133 -6.38 -3.49 -13.88
N ILE A 134 -6.05 -2.31 -13.34
CA ILE A 134 -6.91 -1.53 -12.46
C ILE A 134 -7.49 -0.36 -13.26
N PRO A 135 -8.82 -0.19 -13.31
CA PRO A 135 -9.45 0.93 -14.00
C PRO A 135 -9.30 2.22 -13.18
N LEU A 136 -8.07 2.73 -13.06
CA LEU A 136 -7.73 3.82 -12.14
C LEU A 136 -8.49 5.11 -12.48
N GLY A 137 -8.55 5.50 -13.77
CA GLY A 137 -9.31 6.68 -14.20
C GLY A 137 -10.79 6.63 -13.77
N PRO A 138 -11.54 5.60 -14.16
CA PRO A 138 -12.92 5.39 -13.69
C PRO A 138 -13.07 5.38 -12.17
N ILE A 139 -12.15 4.76 -11.43
CA ILE A 139 -12.15 4.77 -9.95
C ILE A 139 -12.02 6.19 -9.41
N LEU A 140 -11.08 6.98 -9.92
CA LEU A 140 -10.86 8.36 -9.47
C LEU A 140 -12.08 9.25 -9.77
N ASP A 141 -12.72 9.10 -10.92
CA ASP A 141 -13.96 9.83 -11.23
C ASP A 141 -15.11 9.47 -10.27
N ILE A 142 -15.23 8.19 -9.90
CA ILE A 142 -16.23 7.76 -8.90
C ILE A 142 -15.91 8.36 -7.54
N MET A 143 -14.64 8.38 -7.14
CA MET A 143 -14.21 9.01 -5.89
C MET A 143 -14.57 10.51 -5.88
N GLU A 144 -14.26 11.22 -6.96
CA GLU A 144 -14.54 12.65 -7.12
C GLU A 144 -16.04 12.95 -7.08
N THR A 145 -16.85 12.22 -7.85
CA THR A 145 -18.31 12.43 -7.90
C THR A 145 -18.99 12.09 -6.58
N SER A 146 -18.45 11.14 -5.83
CA SER A 146 -18.97 10.74 -4.51
C SER A 146 -18.64 11.73 -3.38
N LEU A 147 -17.85 12.79 -3.61
CA LEU A 147 -17.47 13.74 -2.55
C LEU A 147 -18.67 14.44 -1.89
N SER A 148 -19.76 14.60 -2.64
CA SER A 148 -21.02 15.20 -2.14
C SER A 148 -21.90 14.22 -1.37
N ASP A 149 -21.66 12.91 -1.50
CA ASP A 149 -22.41 11.86 -0.81
C ASP A 149 -22.07 11.86 0.69
N GLN A 150 -23.09 12.12 1.52
CA GLN A 150 -22.95 12.13 2.98
C GLN A 150 -23.11 10.74 3.61
N ILE A 151 -23.70 9.80 2.88
CA ILE A 151 -24.03 8.45 3.35
C ILE A 151 -22.87 7.49 3.05
N ALA A 152 -22.40 7.49 1.80
CA ALA A 152 -21.47 6.48 1.31
C ALA A 152 -20.38 7.05 0.36
N PRO A 153 -19.63 8.09 0.78
CA PRO A 153 -18.57 8.61 -0.08
C PRO A 153 -17.48 7.55 -0.32
N VAL A 154 -16.84 7.60 -1.49
CA VAL A 154 -15.75 6.72 -1.88
C VAL A 154 -14.43 7.47 -1.72
N LYS A 155 -13.78 7.32 -0.56
CA LYS A 155 -12.54 8.05 -0.23
C LYS A 155 -11.29 7.17 -0.13
N TYR A 156 -11.49 5.85 -0.11
CA TYR A 156 -10.44 4.84 -0.06
C TYR A 156 -10.89 3.61 -0.84
N VAL A 157 -10.05 3.11 -1.75
CA VAL A 157 -10.29 1.89 -2.55
C VAL A 157 -9.07 0.97 -2.46
N CYS A 158 -9.23 -0.17 -1.80
CA CYS A 158 -8.24 -1.24 -1.77
C CYS A 158 -8.50 -2.26 -2.87
N PHE A 159 -7.47 -3.01 -3.25
CA PHE A 159 -7.57 -4.07 -4.25
C PHE A 159 -7.50 -5.47 -3.61
N PRO A 160 -8.18 -6.47 -4.18
CA PRO A 160 -8.29 -7.79 -3.57
C PRO A 160 -6.99 -8.58 -3.70
N SER A 161 -6.44 -8.97 -2.55
CA SER A 161 -5.47 -10.07 -2.45
C SER A 161 -6.19 -11.39 -2.17
N VAL A 162 -5.47 -12.52 -2.21
CA VAL A 162 -6.05 -13.87 -2.01
C VAL A 162 -6.97 -14.00 -0.78
N ARG A 163 -6.66 -13.30 0.33
CA ARG A 163 -7.46 -13.35 1.58
C ARG A 163 -8.69 -12.45 1.58
N MET A 164 -8.86 -11.64 0.54
CA MET A 164 -9.97 -10.70 0.37
C MET A 164 -10.94 -11.16 -0.72
N LEU A 165 -10.72 -12.35 -1.29
CA LEU A 165 -11.67 -12.95 -2.20
C LEU A 165 -12.97 -13.29 -1.45
N SER A 166 -14.10 -13.10 -2.13
CA SER A 166 -15.44 -13.29 -1.55
C SER A 166 -15.67 -12.49 -0.25
N TYR A 167 -15.00 -11.34 -0.08
CA TYR A 167 -15.06 -10.56 1.16
C TYR A 167 -16.49 -10.23 1.60
N ALA A 168 -17.36 -9.86 0.66
CA ALA A 168 -18.75 -9.47 0.92
C ALA A 168 -19.59 -10.59 1.55
N THR A 169 -19.21 -11.85 1.34
CA THR A 169 -19.88 -13.04 1.89
C THR A 169 -19.07 -13.73 2.99
N SER A 170 -17.93 -13.15 3.39
CA SER A 170 -17.08 -13.70 4.42
C SER A 170 -17.68 -13.55 5.83
N ALA A 171 -17.19 -14.35 6.78
CA ALA A 171 -17.57 -14.25 8.19
C ALA A 171 -17.28 -12.86 8.80
N HIS A 172 -16.33 -12.10 8.24
CA HIS A 172 -16.04 -10.74 8.66
C HIS A 172 -17.18 -9.75 8.40
N VAL A 173 -18.03 -10.04 7.43
CA VAL A 173 -19.21 -9.26 7.08
C VAL A 173 -20.46 -9.93 7.65
N MET A 174 -20.68 -11.20 7.29
CA MET A 174 -21.92 -11.91 7.59
C MET A 174 -22.16 -12.15 9.09
N GLY A 175 -21.10 -12.15 9.90
CA GLY A 175 -21.20 -12.26 11.35
C GLY A 175 -21.71 -11.00 12.06
N PHE A 176 -21.91 -9.89 11.36
CA PHE A 176 -22.34 -8.61 11.94
C PHE A 176 -23.53 -8.04 11.14
N PRO A 177 -24.75 -7.97 11.72
CA PRO A 177 -25.95 -7.51 11.01
C PRO A 177 -25.78 -6.17 10.30
N THR A 178 -25.26 -5.15 11.02
CA THR A 178 -24.99 -3.81 10.48
C THR A 178 -24.08 -3.84 9.25
N LEU A 179 -23.04 -4.69 9.26
CA LEU A 179 -22.12 -4.79 8.13
C LEU A 179 -22.76 -5.48 6.93
N ARG A 180 -23.53 -6.55 7.19
CA ARG A 180 -24.26 -7.29 6.16
C ARG A 180 -25.31 -6.43 5.47
N GLU A 181 -26.10 -5.68 6.24
CA GLU A 181 -27.10 -4.74 5.72
C GLU A 181 -26.45 -3.66 4.85
N LEU A 182 -25.35 -3.09 5.33
CA LEU A 182 -24.62 -2.07 4.59
C LEU A 182 -23.98 -2.62 3.30
N THR A 183 -23.41 -3.83 3.33
CA THR A 183 -22.92 -4.50 2.13
C THR A 183 -24.05 -4.78 1.14
N ALA A 184 -25.21 -5.26 1.61
CA ALA A 184 -26.36 -5.50 0.74
C ALA A 184 -26.89 -4.21 0.10
N SER A 185 -26.85 -3.09 0.82
CA SER A 185 -27.33 -1.80 0.32
C SER A 185 -26.37 -1.09 -0.63
N LEU A 186 -25.05 -1.19 -0.40
CA LEU A 186 -24.06 -0.33 -1.07
C LEU A 186 -23.20 -1.05 -2.11
N LYS A 187 -23.12 -2.38 -2.06
CA LYS A 187 -22.38 -3.14 -3.07
C LYS A 187 -23.07 -2.99 -4.42
N GLY A 188 -22.30 -2.65 -5.45
CA GLY A 188 -22.85 -2.50 -6.79
C GLY A 188 -21.79 -2.18 -7.84
N ASP A 189 -22.27 -2.07 -9.08
CA ASP A 189 -21.50 -1.58 -10.21
C ASP A 189 -21.65 -0.07 -10.31
N PHE A 190 -20.53 0.64 -10.20
CA PHE A 190 -20.47 2.09 -10.32
C PHE A 190 -20.00 2.47 -11.73
N VAL A 191 -20.52 3.57 -12.26
CA VAL A 191 -20.18 4.07 -13.59
C VAL A 191 -19.92 5.57 -13.48
N SER A 192 -18.82 6.03 -14.07
CA SER A 192 -18.50 7.46 -14.16
C SER A 192 -19.06 8.05 -15.46
N ALA A 193 -19.43 9.33 -15.43
CA ALA A 193 -19.90 10.05 -16.61
C ALA A 193 -18.83 10.15 -17.71
N SER A 194 -17.55 10.27 -17.32
CA SER A 194 -16.42 10.30 -18.26
C SER A 194 -16.10 8.93 -18.85
N HIS A 195 -16.56 7.85 -18.21
CA HIS A 195 -16.29 6.46 -18.60
C HIS A 195 -17.59 5.61 -18.58
N PRO A 196 -18.62 5.96 -19.38
CA PRO A 196 -19.95 5.35 -19.29
C PRO A 196 -19.98 3.85 -19.61
N ASN A 197 -18.98 3.36 -20.35
CA ASN A 197 -18.86 1.96 -20.75
C ASN A 197 -18.01 1.11 -19.80
N VAL A 198 -17.45 1.71 -18.73
CA VAL A 198 -16.60 0.99 -17.77
C VAL A 198 -17.32 0.89 -16.44
N LYS A 199 -17.72 -0.33 -16.08
CA LYS A 199 -18.28 -0.64 -14.77
C LYS A 199 -17.16 -0.90 -13.77
N VAL A 200 -17.22 -0.23 -12.63
CA VAL A 200 -16.32 -0.43 -11.49
C VAL A 200 -17.13 -1.08 -10.36
N PRO A 201 -17.07 -2.40 -10.20
CA PRO A 201 -17.71 -3.06 -9.07
C PRO A 201 -17.01 -2.69 -7.77
N LEU A 202 -17.76 -2.14 -6.81
CA LEU A 202 -17.27 -1.83 -5.47
C LEU A 202 -18.15 -2.51 -4.43
N THR A 203 -17.53 -2.91 -3.33
CA THR A 203 -18.23 -3.33 -2.10
C THR A 203 -17.66 -2.57 -0.91
N PRO A 204 -18.47 -2.26 0.12
CA PRO A 204 -17.95 -1.75 1.38
C PRO A 204 -16.86 -2.65 1.95
N LEU A 205 -15.81 -2.04 2.47
CA LEU A 205 -14.68 -2.70 3.11
C LEU A 205 -14.59 -2.24 4.55
N PHE A 206 -14.76 -3.16 5.50
CA PHE A 206 -14.82 -2.82 6.93
C PHE A 206 -13.45 -2.88 7.61
N PHE A 207 -12.41 -2.44 6.91
CA PHE A 207 -11.05 -2.46 7.39
C PHE A 207 -10.15 -1.50 6.59
N TRP A 208 -9.20 -0.84 7.25
CA TRP A 208 -8.16 -0.07 6.57
C TRP A 208 -6.92 -0.94 6.36
N HIS A 209 -6.65 -1.33 5.11
CA HIS A 209 -5.48 -2.14 4.76
C HIS A 209 -4.27 -1.27 4.38
N ASP A 210 -3.08 -1.83 4.58
CA ASP A 210 -1.81 -1.22 4.16
C ASP A 210 -1.27 -1.74 2.81
N LYS A 211 -1.94 -2.75 2.25
CA LYS A 211 -1.74 -3.28 0.88
C LYS A 211 -2.04 -2.22 -0.17
N PRO A 212 -1.57 -2.33 -1.42
CA PRO A 212 -1.85 -1.34 -2.45
C PRO A 212 -3.30 -0.85 -2.52
N HIS A 213 -3.47 0.47 -2.50
CA HIS A 213 -4.76 1.16 -2.49
C HIS A 213 -4.66 2.58 -3.03
N VAL A 214 -5.80 3.11 -3.44
CA VAL A 214 -6.00 4.53 -3.78
C VAL A 214 -6.79 5.20 -2.68
N ALA A 215 -6.46 6.44 -2.34
CA ALA A 215 -7.21 7.20 -1.34
C ALA A 215 -7.14 8.71 -1.62
N SER A 216 -8.15 9.44 -1.14
CA SER A 216 -8.05 10.89 -1.00
C SER A 216 -6.96 11.24 0.02
N THR A 217 -6.03 12.12 -0.36
CA THR A 217 -4.88 12.52 0.47
C THR A 217 -5.33 13.13 1.79
N ALA A 218 -6.29 14.06 1.74
CA ALA A 218 -6.83 14.72 2.94
C ALA A 218 -7.58 13.74 3.85
N HIS A 219 -8.35 12.80 3.26
CA HIS A 219 -9.04 11.75 4.02
C HIS A 219 -8.05 10.81 4.71
N TYR A 220 -6.98 10.43 4.02
CA TYR A 220 -5.91 9.59 4.58
C TYR A 220 -5.28 10.25 5.80
N LEU A 221 -4.83 11.49 5.64
CA LEU A 221 -4.17 12.23 6.71
C LEU A 221 -5.10 12.39 7.91
N SER A 222 -6.37 12.75 7.71
CA SER A 222 -7.33 12.93 8.82
C SER A 222 -7.73 11.62 9.52
N CYS A 223 -7.90 10.51 8.79
CA CYS A 223 -8.34 9.24 9.38
C CYS A 223 -7.19 8.45 10.02
N VAL A 224 -6.02 8.42 9.37
CA VAL A 224 -4.87 7.61 9.78
C VAL A 224 -3.90 8.40 10.65
N PHE A 225 -3.69 9.68 10.34
CA PHE A 225 -2.71 10.56 11.00
C PHE A 225 -3.32 11.86 11.57
N PRO A 226 -4.45 11.82 12.31
CA PRO A 226 -5.10 13.03 12.83
C PRO A 226 -4.21 13.84 13.78
N THR A 227 -3.25 13.18 14.43
CA THR A 227 -2.29 13.79 15.33
C THR A 227 -0.91 13.16 15.12
N PRO A 228 0.19 13.82 15.57
CA PRO A 228 1.53 13.25 15.50
C PRO A 228 1.68 11.91 16.23
N LEU A 229 0.79 11.63 17.19
CA LEU A 229 0.76 10.44 18.05
C LEU A 229 -0.13 9.32 17.52
N ALA A 230 -0.82 9.53 16.40
CA ALA A 230 -1.82 8.59 15.89
C ALA A 230 -1.25 7.21 15.54
N LEU A 231 0.05 7.12 15.22
CA LEU A 231 0.72 5.87 14.90
C LEU A 231 2.09 5.77 15.61
N PRO A 232 2.31 4.73 16.44
CA PRO A 232 3.61 4.47 17.04
C PRO A 232 4.68 4.10 16.00
N ARG A 233 5.94 4.38 16.34
CA ARG A 233 7.08 3.97 15.50
C ARG A 233 7.12 2.46 15.33
N GLY A 234 7.23 2.01 14.08
CA GLY A 234 7.27 0.58 13.73
C GLY A 234 5.92 -0.14 13.77
N ALA A 235 4.82 0.54 14.11
CA ALA A 235 3.48 -0.03 14.00
C ALA A 235 3.01 -0.07 12.53
N PHE A 236 2.23 -1.09 12.18
CA PHE A 236 1.52 -1.13 10.91
C PHE A 236 0.19 -0.38 11.02
N ILE A 237 -0.20 0.27 9.92
CA ILE A 237 -1.47 0.98 9.81
C ILE A 237 -2.64 -0.02 9.98
N GLU A 238 -2.53 -1.19 9.34
CA GLU A 238 -3.55 -2.25 9.41
C GLU A 238 -3.77 -2.75 10.85
N ASP A 239 -2.70 -2.98 11.62
CA ASP A 239 -2.79 -3.50 12.99
C ASP A 239 -3.41 -2.51 13.99
N THR A 240 -3.32 -1.21 13.72
CA THR A 240 -3.77 -0.15 14.64
C THR A 240 -5.04 0.52 14.13
N VAL A 241 -4.92 1.22 13.01
CA VAL A 241 -6.00 1.99 12.39
C VAL A 241 -7.02 1.06 11.74
N GLY A 242 -6.59 -0.04 11.12
CA GLY A 242 -7.51 -1.02 10.53
C GLY A 242 -8.46 -1.64 11.55
N GLN A 243 -7.95 -2.01 12.72
CA GLN A 243 -8.78 -2.55 13.81
C GLN A 243 -9.73 -1.49 14.38
N ARG A 244 -9.24 -0.27 14.61
CA ARG A 244 -10.09 0.88 15.02
C ARG A 244 -11.21 1.12 14.01
N ALA A 245 -10.89 1.09 12.72
CA ALA A 245 -11.84 1.29 11.64
C ALA A 245 -12.95 0.24 11.64
N ARG A 246 -12.57 -1.04 11.71
CA ARG A 246 -13.53 -2.14 11.78
C ARG A 246 -14.49 -2.01 12.95
N ASN A 247 -13.96 -1.71 14.15
CA ASN A 247 -14.78 -1.62 15.35
C ASN A 247 -15.79 -0.47 15.26
N GLN A 248 -15.39 0.67 14.72
CA GLN A 248 -16.31 1.81 14.51
C GLN A 248 -17.34 1.53 13.40
N MET A 249 -16.96 0.85 12.33
CA MET A 249 -17.90 0.49 11.26
C MET A 249 -18.95 -0.54 11.70
N LYS A 250 -18.60 -1.46 12.61
CA LYS A 250 -19.58 -2.33 13.28
C LYS A 250 -20.63 -1.56 14.09
N GLN A 251 -20.30 -0.33 14.51
CA GLN A 251 -21.20 0.58 15.22
C GLN A 251 -21.94 1.54 14.26
N GLY A 252 -21.88 1.31 12.94
CA GLY A 252 -22.57 2.13 11.95
C GLY A 252 -21.79 3.33 11.43
N VAL A 253 -20.53 3.53 11.85
CA VAL A 253 -19.73 4.72 11.48
C VAL A 253 -18.96 4.50 10.17
N PHE A 254 -19.64 4.08 9.10
CA PHE A 254 -19.01 3.79 7.81
C PHE A 254 -18.49 5.04 7.09
N ALA A 255 -19.31 6.08 6.96
CA ALA A 255 -18.99 7.29 6.20
C ALA A 255 -17.68 7.98 6.65
N LYS A 256 -17.33 7.86 7.94
CA LYS A 256 -16.05 8.35 8.48
C LYS A 256 -14.85 7.65 7.86
N TRP A 257 -14.94 6.35 7.61
CA TRP A 257 -13.84 5.56 7.05
C TRP A 257 -13.90 5.50 5.54
N ALA A 258 -15.11 5.39 4.97
CA ALA A 258 -15.35 5.44 3.52
C ALA A 258 -14.43 4.48 2.76
N CYS A 259 -14.23 3.29 3.34
CA CYS A 259 -13.35 2.26 2.82
C CYS A 259 -14.12 1.34 1.89
N TRP A 260 -13.60 1.19 0.67
CA TRP A 260 -14.17 0.34 -0.36
C TRP A 260 -13.15 -0.68 -0.86
N LEU A 261 -13.66 -1.79 -1.37
CA LEU A 261 -12.89 -2.82 -2.04
C LEU A 261 -13.32 -2.87 -3.50
N TYR A 262 -12.36 -2.75 -4.41
CA TYR A 262 -12.58 -3.10 -5.80
C TYR A 262 -12.95 -4.58 -5.90
N TYR A 263 -14.12 -4.88 -6.46
CA TYR A 263 -14.76 -6.19 -6.31
C TYR A 263 -15.04 -6.90 -7.66
N PRO A 264 -14.05 -7.00 -8.57
CA PRO A 264 -14.25 -7.57 -9.89
C PRO A 264 -14.68 -9.04 -9.83
N LYS A 265 -15.55 -9.43 -10.76
CA LYS A 265 -16.10 -10.80 -10.86
C LYS A 265 -16.68 -11.27 -9.52
N GLU A 266 -17.50 -10.46 -8.88
CA GLU A 266 -18.11 -10.80 -7.58
C GLU A 266 -17.08 -11.15 -6.49
N GLY A 267 -15.90 -10.54 -6.56
CA GLY A 267 -14.81 -10.75 -5.60
C GLY A 267 -14.03 -12.05 -5.79
N THR A 268 -14.19 -12.73 -6.94
CA THR A 268 -13.42 -13.96 -7.24
C THR A 268 -12.10 -13.67 -7.95
N LYS A 269 -11.91 -12.46 -8.49
CA LYS A 269 -10.68 -12.09 -9.19
C LYS A 269 -9.69 -11.44 -8.22
N GLN A 270 -8.52 -12.08 -8.07
CA GLN A 270 -7.36 -11.50 -7.42
C GLN A 270 -6.78 -10.37 -8.28
N CYS A 271 -6.36 -9.29 -7.62
CA CYS A 271 -5.66 -8.18 -8.27
C CYS A 271 -4.32 -7.84 -7.61
N LEU A 272 -4.08 -8.32 -6.39
CA LEU A 272 -2.80 -8.14 -5.69
C LEU A 272 -2.19 -9.49 -5.35
N ARG A 273 -0.89 -9.63 -5.67
CA ARG A 273 -0.08 -10.79 -5.33
C ARG A 273 1.16 -10.37 -4.55
N HIS A 274 1.34 -10.97 -3.37
CA HIS A 274 2.51 -10.72 -2.54
C HIS A 274 3.73 -11.44 -3.14
N LEU A 275 4.86 -10.72 -3.30
CA LEU A 275 6.08 -11.22 -3.93
C LEU A 275 6.98 -12.03 -2.98
N GLN A 276 6.70 -11.98 -1.68
CA GLN A 276 7.46 -12.71 -0.64
C GLN A 276 8.98 -12.45 -0.74
N GLY A 277 9.37 -11.21 -1.08
CA GLY A 277 10.76 -10.85 -1.38
C GLY A 277 11.75 -11.17 -0.26
N ARG A 278 11.29 -11.28 0.99
CA ARG A 278 12.13 -11.66 2.15
C ARG A 278 12.70 -13.07 2.06
N THR A 279 12.02 -13.97 1.35
CA THR A 279 12.46 -15.35 1.15
C THR A 279 12.99 -15.60 -0.25
N TRP A 280 13.01 -14.56 -1.10
CA TRP A 280 13.46 -14.67 -2.48
C TRP A 280 14.95 -14.98 -2.53
N ARG A 281 15.31 -16.04 -3.27
CA ARG A 281 16.68 -16.57 -3.35
C ARG A 281 17.30 -16.43 -4.75
N GLY A 282 16.86 -15.44 -5.53
CA GLY A 282 17.23 -15.34 -6.93
C GLY A 282 16.35 -16.17 -7.86
N ALA A 283 16.47 -15.92 -9.17
CA ALA A 283 15.68 -16.62 -10.19
C ALA A 283 15.88 -18.15 -10.16
N GLU A 284 17.12 -18.60 -9.95
CA GLU A 284 17.45 -20.03 -9.83
C GLU A 284 16.85 -20.66 -8.57
N GLY A 285 16.91 -19.95 -7.43
CA GLY A 285 16.34 -20.43 -6.17
C GLY A 285 14.81 -20.57 -6.21
N GLU A 286 14.12 -19.66 -6.89
CA GLU A 286 12.68 -19.74 -7.13
C GLU A 286 12.32 -20.92 -8.05
N LEU A 287 13.11 -21.15 -9.11
CA LEU A 287 12.90 -22.28 -10.03
C LEU A 287 12.98 -23.62 -9.29
N ALA A 288 14.05 -23.79 -8.48
CA ALA A 288 14.26 -24.97 -7.65
C ALA A 288 13.13 -25.17 -6.62
N GLN A 289 12.66 -24.10 -5.99
CA GLN A 289 11.55 -24.18 -5.04
C GLN A 289 10.23 -24.56 -5.72
N ARG A 290 9.95 -24.01 -6.90
CA ARG A 290 8.75 -24.33 -7.68
C ARG A 290 8.75 -25.78 -8.15
N GLU A 291 9.90 -26.30 -8.58
CA GLU A 291 10.05 -27.71 -8.93
C GLU A 291 9.88 -28.65 -7.73
N ALA A 292 10.46 -28.30 -6.58
CA ALA A 292 10.28 -29.06 -5.34
C ALA A 292 8.80 -29.08 -4.91
N TRP A 293 8.10 -27.95 -5.03
CA TRP A 293 6.68 -27.86 -4.69
C TRP A 293 5.79 -28.66 -5.66
N LYS A 294 6.09 -28.64 -6.97
CA LYS A 294 5.42 -29.50 -7.96
C LYS A 294 5.59 -30.98 -7.62
N LYS A 295 6.81 -31.42 -7.28
CA LYS A 295 7.10 -32.81 -6.88
C LYS A 295 6.34 -33.20 -5.60
N LEU A 296 6.29 -32.32 -4.60
CA LEU A 296 5.57 -32.56 -3.34
C LEU A 296 4.06 -32.74 -3.58
N ASN A 297 3.46 -31.89 -4.42
CA ASN A 297 2.04 -31.97 -4.71
C ASN A 297 1.68 -33.17 -5.59
N ALA A 298 2.54 -33.55 -6.54
CA ALA A 298 2.36 -34.77 -7.32
C ALA A 298 2.34 -36.01 -6.41
N ARG A 299 3.25 -36.08 -5.42
CA ARG A 299 3.26 -37.15 -4.39
C ARG A 299 1.98 -37.14 -3.56
N ARG A 300 1.59 -35.98 -3.00
CA ARG A 300 0.35 -35.83 -2.22
C ARG A 300 -0.93 -36.16 -3.02
N ALA A 301 -0.90 -35.98 -4.34
CA ALA A 301 -2.02 -36.31 -5.21
C ALA A 301 -2.06 -37.81 -5.57
N ALA A 302 -0.91 -38.49 -5.55
CA ALA A 302 -0.83 -39.95 -5.67
C ALA A 302 -1.30 -40.63 -4.37
N ASP A 303 -0.82 -40.17 -3.21
CA ASP A 303 -1.19 -40.68 -1.88
C ASP A 303 -2.68 -40.47 -1.51
N ARG A 304 -3.44 -39.71 -2.30
CA ARG A 304 -4.89 -39.49 -2.13
C ARG A 304 -5.76 -40.32 -3.07
N ARG A 305 -5.14 -41.06 -3.99
CA ARG A 305 -5.83 -41.96 -4.94
C ARG A 305 -5.75 -43.43 -4.54
N ASP A 306 -4.88 -43.74 -3.58
CA ASP A 306 -4.82 -45.01 -2.86
C ASP A 306 -5.66 -44.92 -1.57
#